data_AF-A0A961JV62-F1
#
_entry.id   AF-A0A961JV62-F1
#
_cell.length_a   1.000
_cell.length_b   1.000
_cell.length_c   1.000
_cell.angle_alpha   90.00
_cell.angle_beta   90.00
_cell.angle_gamma   90.00
#
_symmetry.space_group_name_H-M   'P 1'
#
loop_
_entity.id
_entity.type
_entity.pdbx_description
1 polymer ?
#
loop_
_entity_poly.entity_id
_entity_poly.type
_entity_poly.pdbx_seq_one_letter_code
_entity_poly.pdbx_strand_id
1 'polypeptide(L)'
;MTKPADNPADPFKKALAEATKVMADDRDLTVTYTVDPSGVSGETMRLPQVTRRMARDEVLLARGVADALALRHKYHDTATHVRFAPPGEMARALYEAMETARCEAVGARRMPGTASNIDHKIAEEAARRGYLNMTSTDEAPLAEAAGYYVRQLA
;
A
#
# COMPACT_ATOMS: atom_id res chain seq x y z
N MET A 1 -26.11 -29.08 -16.16
CA MET A 1 -24.81 -28.71 -15.55
C MET A 1 -24.97 -27.35 -14.92
N THR A 2 -25.09 -27.28 -13.59
CA THR A 2 -25.17 -26.02 -12.85
C THR A 2 -23.80 -25.35 -12.95
N LYS A 3 -23.72 -24.17 -13.59
CA LYS A 3 -22.48 -23.36 -13.55
C LYS A 3 -22.07 -23.18 -12.09
N PRO A 4 -20.80 -23.40 -11.72
CA PRO A 4 -20.32 -23.00 -10.40
C PRO A 4 -20.73 -21.55 -10.16
N ALA A 5 -21.27 -21.24 -8.99
CA ALA A 5 -21.63 -19.87 -8.66
C ALA A 5 -20.34 -19.02 -8.59
N ASP A 6 -20.04 -18.31 -9.69
CA ASP A 6 -18.88 -17.44 -9.83
C ASP A 6 -18.72 -16.61 -8.56
N ASN A 7 -17.51 -16.59 -8.00
CA ASN A 7 -17.23 -15.76 -6.84
C ASN A 7 -17.35 -14.29 -7.29
N PRO A 8 -18.24 -13.49 -6.68
CA PRO A 8 -18.42 -12.10 -7.07
C PRO A 8 -17.14 -11.27 -6.93
N ALA A 9 -16.19 -11.70 -6.08
CA ALA A 9 -14.91 -11.04 -5.93
C ALA A 9 -13.91 -11.32 -7.07
N ASP A 10 -14.11 -12.36 -7.89
CA ASP A 10 -13.11 -12.73 -8.92
C ASP A 10 -13.01 -11.69 -10.05
N PRO A 11 -14.11 -11.14 -10.60
CA PRO A 11 -14.03 -10.02 -11.54
C PRO A 11 -13.34 -8.79 -10.95
N PHE A 12 -13.62 -8.48 -9.68
CA PHE A 12 -12.97 -7.37 -8.97
C PHE A 12 -11.47 -7.60 -8.82
N LYS A 13 -11.06 -8.78 -8.35
CA LYS A 13 -9.65 -9.17 -8.22
C LYS A 13 -8.94 -9.09 -9.57
N LYS A 14 -9.53 -9.64 -10.63
CA LYS A 14 -8.96 -9.52 -11.97
C LYS A 14 -8.77 -8.07 -12.40
N ALA A 15 -9.78 -7.22 -12.21
CA ALA A 15 -9.69 -5.80 -12.57
C ALA A 15 -8.63 -5.05 -11.72
N LEU A 16 -8.58 -5.32 -10.43
CA LEU A 16 -7.60 -4.72 -9.52
C LEU A 16 -6.18 -5.12 -9.90
N ALA A 17 -5.94 -6.40 -10.20
CA ALA A 17 -4.64 -6.89 -10.64
C ALA A 17 -4.16 -6.20 -11.91
N GLU A 18 -5.00 -6.11 -12.94
CA GLU A 18 -4.62 -5.45 -14.19
C GLU A 18 -4.40 -3.93 -14.01
N ALA A 19 -5.23 -3.26 -13.21
CA ALA A 19 -4.99 -1.87 -12.86
C ALA A 19 -3.67 -1.67 -12.11
N THR A 20 -3.33 -2.58 -11.19
CA THR A 20 -2.08 -2.56 -10.42
C THR A 20 -0.86 -2.64 -11.34
N LYS A 21 -0.86 -3.56 -12.30
CA LYS A 21 0.22 -3.70 -13.29
C LYS A 21 0.42 -2.43 -14.12
N VAL A 22 -0.68 -1.84 -14.59
CA VAL A 22 -0.63 -0.58 -15.36
C VAL A 22 -0.11 0.57 -14.50
N MET A 23 -0.55 0.68 -13.25
CA MET A 23 -0.06 1.71 -12.32
C MET A 23 1.42 1.51 -11.96
N ALA A 24 1.87 0.26 -11.83
CA ALA A 24 3.26 -0.10 -11.57
C ALA A 24 4.18 0.10 -12.79
N ASP A 25 3.61 0.31 -13.97
CA ASP A 25 4.32 0.38 -15.25
C ASP A 25 5.07 -0.92 -15.61
N ASP A 26 4.50 -2.05 -15.20
CA ASP A 26 5.12 -3.36 -15.34
C ASP A 26 4.05 -4.40 -15.73
N ARG A 27 4.12 -4.88 -16.97
CA ARG A 27 3.15 -5.83 -17.54
C ARG A 27 3.41 -7.26 -17.12
N ASP A 28 4.66 -7.57 -16.77
CA ASP A 28 5.12 -8.91 -16.41
C ASP A 28 4.98 -9.16 -14.89
N LEU A 29 4.76 -8.08 -14.12
CA LEU A 29 4.44 -8.14 -12.70
C LEU A 29 3.30 -9.13 -12.41
N THR A 30 3.61 -10.11 -11.56
CA THR A 30 2.65 -11.13 -11.13
C THR A 30 1.88 -10.63 -9.91
N VAL A 31 0.55 -10.51 -10.01
CA VAL A 31 -0.30 -10.11 -8.90
C VAL A 31 -1.02 -11.32 -8.32
N THR A 32 -0.88 -11.53 -7.01
CA THR A 32 -1.52 -12.62 -6.27
C THR A 32 -2.26 -12.09 -5.05
N TYR A 33 -3.15 -12.90 -4.46
CA TYR A 33 -3.96 -12.52 -3.31
C TYR A 33 -3.64 -13.42 -2.12
N THR A 34 -3.39 -12.83 -0.95
CA THR A 34 -3.00 -13.56 0.25
C THR A 34 -3.76 -13.11 1.51
N VAL A 35 -3.87 -14.03 2.48
CA VAL A 35 -4.30 -13.72 3.85
C VAL A 35 -3.14 -13.26 4.73
N ASP A 36 -1.91 -13.54 4.30
CA ASP A 36 -0.67 -13.13 4.96
C ASP A 36 -0.35 -11.64 4.71
N PRO A 37 0.69 -11.07 5.36
CA PRO A 37 1.10 -9.71 5.07
C PRO A 37 1.36 -9.47 3.58
N SER A 38 0.72 -8.42 3.06
CA SER A 38 0.88 -7.96 1.69
C SER A 38 2.26 -7.34 1.46
N GLY A 39 2.71 -7.33 0.22
CA GLY A 39 4.02 -6.79 -0.13
C GLY A 39 4.52 -7.28 -1.49
N VAL A 40 5.72 -6.85 -1.85
CA VAL A 40 6.40 -7.26 -3.09
C VAL A 40 7.54 -8.21 -2.75
N SER A 41 7.67 -9.29 -3.53
CA SER A 41 8.75 -10.26 -3.41
C SER A 41 9.19 -10.67 -4.81
N GLY A 42 10.38 -10.20 -5.22
CA GLY A 42 10.81 -10.29 -6.61
C GLY A 42 9.78 -9.62 -7.52
N GLU A 43 9.34 -10.34 -8.54
CA GLU A 43 8.33 -9.90 -9.52
C GLU A 43 6.88 -10.21 -9.10
N THR A 44 6.68 -10.68 -7.86
CA THR A 44 5.33 -11.00 -7.35
C THR A 44 4.86 -9.97 -6.33
N MET A 45 3.76 -9.30 -6.64
CA MET A 45 3.03 -8.44 -5.73
C MET A 45 1.86 -9.20 -5.09
N ARG A 46 1.86 -9.28 -3.76
CA ARG A 46 0.82 -9.94 -2.97
C ARG A 46 -0.12 -8.89 -2.39
N LEU A 47 -1.39 -8.94 -2.79
CA LEU A 47 -2.46 -8.06 -2.33
C LEU A 47 -3.34 -8.74 -1.26
N PRO A 48 -4.06 -7.98 -0.43
CA PRO A 48 -4.98 -8.54 0.55
C PRO A 48 -6.11 -9.33 -0.10
N GLN A 49 -6.48 -10.46 0.48
CA GLN A 49 -7.64 -11.23 0.06
C GLN A 49 -8.94 -10.43 0.21
N VAL A 50 -9.77 -10.46 -0.82
CA VAL A 50 -11.16 -9.97 -0.78
C VAL A 50 -12.10 -11.17 -0.75
N THR A 51 -12.97 -11.23 0.26
CA THR A 51 -13.87 -12.35 0.45
C THR A 51 -15.05 -12.28 -0.52
N ARG A 52 -15.82 -13.36 -0.63
CA ARG A 52 -17.07 -13.37 -1.41
C ARG A 52 -18.07 -12.31 -0.96
N ARG A 53 -17.96 -11.80 0.29
CA ARG A 53 -18.86 -10.77 0.82
C ARG A 53 -18.59 -9.41 0.20
N MET A 54 -17.37 -9.17 -0.30
CA MET A 54 -16.94 -7.89 -0.86
C MET A 54 -17.35 -6.70 0.03
N ALA A 55 -17.09 -6.83 1.33
CA ALA A 55 -17.38 -5.74 2.24
C ALA A 55 -16.64 -4.48 1.80
N ARG A 56 -17.26 -3.31 2.00
CA ARG A 56 -16.70 -2.03 1.56
C ARG A 56 -15.26 -1.84 2.04
N ASP A 57 -14.99 -2.18 3.29
CA ASP A 57 -13.67 -1.99 3.90
C ASP A 57 -12.64 -2.96 3.31
N GLU A 58 -13.00 -4.24 3.06
CA GLU A 58 -12.12 -5.20 2.37
C GLU A 58 -11.71 -4.69 0.97
N VAL A 59 -12.69 -4.14 0.22
CA VAL A 59 -12.46 -3.62 -1.12
C VAL A 59 -11.56 -2.39 -1.09
N LEU A 60 -11.79 -1.46 -0.16
CA LEU A 60 -10.99 -0.25 -0.03
C LEU A 60 -9.59 -0.54 0.46
N LEU A 61 -9.42 -1.46 1.41
CA LEU A 61 -8.11 -1.91 1.85
C LEU A 61 -7.32 -2.53 0.70
N ALA A 62 -7.94 -3.46 -0.06
CA ALA A 62 -7.27 -4.10 -1.18
C ALA A 62 -6.82 -3.08 -2.24
N ARG A 63 -7.65 -2.06 -2.53
CA ARG A 63 -7.31 -0.95 -3.42
C ARG A 63 -6.18 -0.09 -2.87
N GLY A 64 -6.25 0.31 -1.60
CA GLY A 64 -5.23 1.14 -0.97
C GLY A 64 -3.86 0.48 -0.91
N VAL A 65 -3.83 -0.82 -0.60
CA VAL A 65 -2.59 -1.61 -0.62
C VAL A 65 -2.06 -1.77 -2.05
N ALA A 66 -2.93 -2.04 -3.02
CA ALA A 66 -2.54 -2.15 -4.42
C ALA A 66 -1.93 -0.85 -4.96
N ASP A 67 -2.58 0.28 -4.71
CA ASP A 67 -2.11 1.61 -5.12
C ASP A 67 -0.76 1.93 -4.47
N ALA A 68 -0.63 1.75 -3.15
CA ALA A 68 0.61 2.03 -2.43
C ALA A 68 1.79 1.19 -2.98
N LEU A 69 1.58 -0.11 -3.17
CA LEU A 69 2.63 -1.02 -3.67
C LEU A 69 2.98 -0.72 -5.13
N ALA A 70 1.99 -0.46 -5.99
CA ALA A 70 2.22 -0.11 -7.40
C ALA A 70 2.96 1.21 -7.56
N LEU A 71 2.57 2.24 -6.80
CA LEU A 71 3.22 3.55 -6.83
C LEU A 71 4.66 3.48 -6.31
N ARG A 72 4.90 2.69 -5.25
CA ARG A 72 6.25 2.44 -4.77
C ARG A 72 7.07 1.70 -5.83
N HIS A 73 6.55 0.63 -6.44
CA HIS A 73 7.24 -0.09 -7.53
C HIS A 73 7.65 0.84 -8.69
N LYS A 74 6.74 1.73 -9.09
CA LYS A 74 6.98 2.65 -10.20
C LYS A 74 7.98 3.77 -9.91
N TYR A 75 7.91 4.35 -8.72
CA TYR A 75 8.63 5.61 -8.42
C TYR A 75 9.83 5.43 -7.51
N HIS A 76 10.01 4.27 -6.89
CA HIS A 76 11.16 3.98 -6.05
C HIS A 76 12.34 3.47 -6.86
N ASP A 77 13.52 4.07 -6.65
CA ASP A 77 14.77 3.57 -7.22
C ASP A 77 15.66 3.00 -6.10
N THR A 78 15.80 1.67 -6.07
CA THR A 78 16.51 0.96 -4.99
C THR A 78 17.98 1.35 -4.90
N ALA A 79 18.66 1.54 -6.04
CA ALA A 79 20.08 1.88 -6.06
C ALA A 79 20.34 3.27 -5.45
N THR A 80 19.53 4.25 -5.84
CA THR A 80 19.58 5.62 -5.32
C THR A 80 19.21 5.66 -3.85
N HIS A 81 18.14 4.96 -3.46
CA HIS A 81 17.72 4.88 -2.06
C HIS A 81 18.83 4.30 -1.17
N VAL A 82 19.44 3.17 -1.57
CA VAL A 82 20.54 2.55 -0.82
C VAL A 82 21.77 3.48 -0.76
N ARG A 83 22.09 4.17 -1.85
CA ARG A 83 23.24 5.09 -1.91
C ARG A 83 23.12 6.26 -0.93
N PHE A 84 21.92 6.80 -0.74
CA PHE A 84 21.66 7.96 0.13
C PHE A 84 21.09 7.60 1.49
N ALA A 85 20.89 6.31 1.78
CA ALA A 85 20.39 5.86 3.06
C ALA A 85 21.32 6.31 4.20
N PRO A 86 20.82 7.06 5.19
CA PRO A 86 21.65 7.52 6.29
C PRO A 86 22.08 6.35 7.19
N PRO A 87 23.22 6.47 7.92
CA PRO A 87 23.58 5.50 8.93
C PRO A 87 22.67 5.60 10.17
N GLY A 88 22.54 4.51 10.91
CA GLY A 88 21.73 4.43 12.14
C GLY A 88 20.28 3.99 11.89
N GLU A 89 19.75 3.15 12.78
CA GLU A 89 18.45 2.50 12.61
C GLU A 89 17.30 3.48 12.49
N MET A 90 17.19 4.44 13.43
CA MET A 90 16.13 5.45 13.43
C MET A 90 16.14 6.33 12.17
N ALA A 91 17.33 6.77 11.74
CA ALA A 91 17.46 7.59 10.55
C ALA A 91 17.06 6.82 9.28
N ARG A 92 17.39 5.53 9.19
CA ARG A 92 16.95 4.67 8.08
C ARG A 92 15.44 4.46 8.08
N ALA A 93 14.85 4.23 9.26
CA ALA A 93 13.40 4.08 9.39
C ALA A 93 12.65 5.36 8.93
N LEU A 94 13.13 6.53 9.35
CA LEU A 94 12.61 7.82 8.87
C LEU A 94 12.77 7.99 7.36
N TYR A 95 13.94 7.66 6.82
CA TYR A 95 14.23 7.77 5.40
C TYR A 95 13.31 6.86 4.55
N GLU A 96 13.07 5.64 5.01
CA GLU A 96 12.16 4.67 4.37
C GLU A 96 10.68 5.13 4.43
N ALA A 97 10.25 5.68 5.57
CA ALA A 97 8.90 6.23 5.72
C ALA A 97 8.68 7.45 4.80
N MET A 98 9.66 8.35 4.73
CA MET A 98 9.63 9.51 3.82
C MET A 98 9.63 9.10 2.36
N GLU A 99 10.40 8.08 1.99
CA GLU A 99 10.42 7.55 0.62
C GLU A 99 9.08 6.93 0.22
N THR A 100 8.44 6.21 1.13
CA THR A 100 7.07 5.72 0.94
C THR A 100 6.11 6.88 0.66
N ALA A 101 6.11 7.88 1.55
CA ALA A 101 5.26 9.06 1.42
C ALA A 101 5.51 9.81 0.10
N ARG A 102 6.78 9.92 -0.34
CA ARG A 102 7.15 10.55 -1.61
C ARG A 102 6.55 9.80 -2.81
N CYS A 103 6.68 8.47 -2.85
CA CYS A 103 6.14 7.66 -3.95
C CYS A 103 4.62 7.81 -4.04
N GLU A 104 3.93 7.73 -2.91
CA GLU A 104 2.48 7.88 -2.82
C GLU A 104 2.03 9.29 -3.25
N ALA A 105 2.72 10.34 -2.79
CA ALA A 105 2.42 11.72 -3.15
C ALA A 105 2.59 12.00 -4.65
N VAL A 106 3.68 11.51 -5.26
CA VAL A 106 3.92 11.65 -6.70
C VAL A 106 2.80 10.97 -7.50
N GLY A 107 2.34 9.80 -7.05
CA GLY A 107 1.20 9.10 -7.63
C GLY A 107 -0.11 9.87 -7.49
N ALA A 108 -0.42 10.30 -6.26
CA ALA A 108 -1.64 11.02 -5.92
C ALA A 108 -1.81 12.32 -6.71
N ARG A 109 -0.72 13.04 -7.01
CA ARG A 109 -0.75 14.26 -7.86
C ARG A 109 -1.29 13.99 -9.27
N ARG A 110 -1.00 12.82 -9.83
CA ARG A 110 -1.47 12.42 -11.16
C ARG A 110 -2.81 11.68 -11.10
N MET A 111 -3.05 10.95 -10.02
CA MET A 111 -4.20 10.08 -9.82
C MET A 111 -4.81 10.34 -8.43
N PRO A 112 -5.58 11.42 -8.24
CA PRO A 112 -6.05 11.83 -6.91
C PRO A 112 -6.92 10.78 -6.20
N GLY A 113 -7.54 9.87 -6.95
CA GLY A 113 -8.28 8.74 -6.37
C GLY A 113 -7.41 7.78 -5.54
N THR A 114 -6.11 7.69 -5.82
CA THR A 114 -5.19 6.83 -5.03
C THR A 114 -4.97 7.37 -3.64
N ALA A 115 -5.03 8.70 -3.45
CA ALA A 115 -4.88 9.33 -2.14
C ALA A 115 -5.94 8.80 -1.16
N SER A 116 -7.21 8.81 -1.57
CA SER A 116 -8.32 8.31 -0.74
C SER A 116 -8.22 6.81 -0.47
N ASN A 117 -7.82 6.00 -1.44
CA ASN A 117 -7.63 4.56 -1.22
C ASN A 117 -6.50 4.30 -0.19
N ILE A 118 -5.39 5.03 -0.31
CA ILE A 118 -4.25 4.90 0.59
C ILE A 118 -4.58 5.45 2.00
N ASP A 119 -5.40 6.50 2.11
CA ASP A 119 -5.91 6.98 3.40
C ASP A 119 -6.69 5.88 4.13
N HIS A 120 -7.53 5.14 3.41
CA HIS A 120 -8.24 3.99 3.96
C HIS A 120 -7.29 2.89 4.44
N LYS A 121 -6.24 2.56 3.66
CA LYS A 121 -5.18 1.64 4.10
C LYS A 121 -4.53 2.12 5.40
N ILE A 122 -4.10 3.39 5.45
CA ILE A 122 -3.40 3.96 6.61
C ILE A 122 -4.31 3.93 7.84
N ALA A 123 -5.58 4.30 7.70
CA ALA A 123 -6.54 4.27 8.80
C ALA A 123 -6.71 2.86 9.38
N GLU A 124 -6.80 1.84 8.51
CA GLU A 124 -6.92 0.46 8.96
C GLU A 124 -5.63 -0.06 9.63
N GLU A 125 -4.47 0.25 9.07
CA GLU A 125 -3.17 -0.10 9.67
C GLU A 125 -2.98 0.58 11.04
N ALA A 126 -3.34 1.86 11.16
CA ALA A 126 -3.28 2.61 12.40
C ALA A 126 -4.22 2.04 13.47
N ALA A 127 -5.46 1.68 13.09
CA ALA A 127 -6.40 1.02 13.98
C ALA A 127 -5.87 -0.35 14.45
N ARG A 128 -5.32 -1.16 13.53
CA ARG A 128 -4.75 -2.49 13.85
C ARG A 128 -3.54 -2.40 14.77
N ARG A 129 -2.72 -1.36 14.63
CA ARG A 129 -1.57 -1.08 15.51
C ARG A 129 -1.97 -0.41 16.83
N GLY A 130 -3.26 -0.14 17.06
CA GLY A 130 -3.76 0.42 18.31
C GLY A 130 -3.45 1.91 18.48
N TYR A 131 -3.08 2.61 17.41
CA TYR A 131 -2.67 4.02 17.48
C TYR A 131 -3.81 4.94 17.96
N LEU A 132 -5.07 4.53 17.74
CA LEU A 132 -6.25 5.25 18.22
C LEU A 132 -6.38 5.27 19.75
N ASN A 133 -5.68 4.38 20.45
CA ASN A 133 -5.74 4.25 21.91
C ASN A 133 -4.53 4.90 22.60
N MET A 134 -3.62 5.53 21.85
CA MET A 134 -2.44 6.19 22.41
C MET A 134 -2.83 7.37 23.29
N THR A 135 -2.19 7.47 24.45
CA THR A 135 -2.47 8.53 25.43
C THR A 135 -1.34 9.53 25.60
N SER A 136 -0.13 9.16 25.17
CA SER A 136 1.06 10.00 25.14
C SER A 136 1.70 10.00 23.75
N THR A 137 2.41 11.09 23.43
CA THR A 137 3.22 11.21 22.21
C THR A 137 4.41 10.27 22.20
N ASP A 138 4.91 9.88 23.38
CA ASP A 138 6.06 8.98 23.51
C ASP A 138 5.76 7.55 23.05
N GLU A 139 4.47 7.20 22.94
CA GLU A 139 4.02 5.90 22.45
C GLU A 139 4.08 5.82 20.91
N ALA A 140 4.09 6.97 20.23
CA ALA A 140 3.99 7.02 18.77
C ALA A 140 5.33 6.69 18.10
N PRO A 141 5.38 5.69 17.21
CA PRO A 141 6.57 5.41 16.41
C PRO A 141 6.94 6.60 15.53
N LEU A 142 8.12 7.19 15.77
CA LEU A 142 8.53 8.45 15.16
C LEU A 142 8.58 8.36 13.62
N ALA A 143 9.04 7.23 13.08
CA ALA A 143 9.16 7.04 11.63
C ALA A 143 7.78 7.05 10.94
N GLU A 144 6.82 6.29 11.47
CA GLU A 144 5.44 6.25 10.98
C GLU A 144 4.75 7.60 11.11
N ALA A 145 4.90 8.26 12.26
CA ALA A 145 4.34 9.59 12.48
C ALA A 145 4.88 10.61 11.48
N ALA A 146 6.19 10.61 11.22
CA ALA A 146 6.81 11.45 10.22
C ALA A 146 6.31 11.13 8.80
N GLY A 147 6.16 9.85 8.46
CA GLY A 147 5.62 9.42 7.17
C GLY A 147 4.19 9.93 6.94
N TYR A 148 3.31 9.78 7.93
CA TYR A 148 1.93 10.29 7.86
C TYR A 148 1.90 11.81 7.72
N TYR A 149 2.72 12.52 8.50
CA TYR A 149 2.79 13.97 8.45
C TYR A 149 3.25 14.47 7.08
N VAL A 150 4.34 13.92 6.53
CA VAL A 150 4.87 14.31 5.22
C VAL A 150 3.84 14.04 4.12
N ARG A 151 3.15 12.89 4.17
CA ARG A 151 2.14 12.54 3.19
C ARG A 151 0.92 13.49 3.25
N GLN A 152 0.48 13.87 4.45
CA GLN A 152 -0.62 14.82 4.62
C GLN A 152 -0.32 16.20 4.01
N LEU A 153 0.95 16.59 3.94
CA LEU A 153 1.38 17.87 3.36
C LEU A 153 1.50 17.84 1.82
N ALA A 154 1.52 16.67 1.19
CA ALA A 154 2.07 16.48 -0.15
C ALA A 154 1.04 16.50 -1.30
#